data_AF-A0A1M2Z0G7-F1
#
_entry.id   AF-A0A1M2Z0G7-F1
#
_cell.length_a   1.000
_cell.length_b   1.000
_cell.length_c   1.000
_cell.angle_alpha   90.00
_cell.angle_beta   90.00
_cell.angle_gamma   90.00
#
_symmetry.space_group_name_H-M   'P 1'
#
loop_
_entity.id
_entity.type
_entity.pdbx_description
1 polymer ?
#
loop_
_entity_poly.entity_id
_entity_poly.type
_entity_poly.pdbx_seq_one_letter_code
_entity_poly.pdbx_strand_id
1 'polypeptide(L)'
;MGYLVAARAAGAVALPLPSPGWTAEDVVAHLKTAGSQENRAGMARFGIRTDRAFGVGHTVLRPLARKVGRDHYRAHRLWESGWREARLLAAFTDDPAKVTIGQCRRWAADFDSWEIVDGVADLFVDTPFWRELIEEFAGDGREFVRRTAFAMLAWAAVHRKKEPDATFLGYLPLIEAHSADPRNFVRKAVNWALRQTGKRSLALHAPALELARRLAAANDRTARWIGKDALRELSAAKTVERIAAKASKAGYAAEAAASFSITR
;
A
#
# COMPACT_ATOMS: atom_id res chain seq x y z
N MET A 1 1.49 -0.97 -57.67
CA MET A 1 0.65 -0.78 -56.47
C MET A 1 1.53 -0.98 -55.25
N GLY A 2 2.26 0.01 -54.74
CA GLY A 2 1.79 1.32 -54.32
C GLY A 2 1.74 1.35 -52.79
N TYR A 3 2.87 1.17 -52.10
CA TYR A 3 2.95 1.43 -50.66
C TYR A 3 3.18 2.92 -50.45
N LEU A 4 2.08 3.61 -50.13
CA LEU A 4 2.11 5.00 -49.71
C LEU A 4 2.76 5.11 -48.33
N VAL A 5 3.76 5.98 -48.25
CA VAL A 5 4.41 6.46 -47.04
C VAL A 5 3.39 7.16 -46.15
N ALA A 6 3.23 6.71 -44.90
CA ALA A 6 2.60 7.52 -43.86
C ALA A 6 3.67 8.44 -43.26
N ALA A 7 3.42 9.74 -43.36
CA ALA A 7 4.31 10.81 -42.93
C ALA A 7 4.73 10.67 -41.46
N ARG A 8 6.05 10.65 -41.21
CA ARG A 8 6.60 10.94 -39.89
C ARG A 8 6.25 12.39 -39.53
N ALA A 9 5.51 12.57 -38.44
CA ALA A 9 5.35 13.87 -37.82
C ALA A 9 6.73 14.44 -37.47
N ALA A 10 7.06 15.57 -38.06
CA ALA A 10 8.26 16.33 -37.78
C ALA A 10 8.21 16.88 -36.34
N GLY A 11 9.25 16.63 -35.54
CA GLY A 11 9.51 17.37 -34.30
C GLY A 11 9.41 16.64 -32.97
N ALA A 12 9.15 15.33 -32.92
CA ALA A 12 9.28 14.58 -31.66
C ALA A 12 10.76 14.25 -31.41
N VAL A 13 11.46 15.09 -30.67
CA VAL A 13 12.74 14.69 -30.05
C VAL A 13 12.45 13.44 -29.24
N ALA A 14 13.05 12.31 -29.62
CA ALA A 14 12.91 11.08 -28.85
C ALA A 14 13.36 11.38 -27.42
N LEU A 15 12.46 11.17 -26.45
CA LEU A 15 12.82 11.34 -25.05
C LEU A 15 14.05 10.47 -24.77
N PRO A 16 15.05 10.97 -24.01
CA PRO A 16 16.22 10.18 -23.66
C PRO A 16 15.80 8.89 -22.95
N LEU A 17 16.71 7.92 -22.77
CA LEU A 17 16.37 6.74 -21.98
C LEU A 17 16.16 7.14 -20.50
N PRO A 18 15.20 6.50 -19.78
CA PRO A 18 15.00 6.78 -18.36
C PRO A 18 16.28 6.58 -17.56
N SER A 19 16.65 7.59 -16.77
CA SER A 19 17.88 7.58 -15.96
C SER A 19 17.66 8.28 -14.61
N PRO A 20 18.58 8.10 -13.64
CA PRO A 20 18.49 8.79 -12.36
C PRO A 20 18.54 10.32 -12.44
N GLY A 21 19.10 10.87 -13.52
CA GLY A 21 19.20 12.32 -13.75
C GLY A 21 17.93 12.95 -14.32
N TRP A 22 16.87 12.18 -14.57
CA TRP A 22 15.59 12.73 -15.02
C TRP A 22 14.97 13.68 -14.01
N THR A 23 14.46 14.79 -14.50
CA THR A 23 13.62 15.73 -13.75
C THR A 23 12.20 15.18 -13.58
N ALA A 24 11.38 15.83 -12.75
CA ALA A 24 9.96 15.48 -12.66
C ALA A 24 9.24 15.73 -13.98
N GLU A 25 9.63 16.77 -14.70
CA GLU A 25 9.09 17.16 -16.00
C GLU A 25 9.41 16.10 -17.06
N ASP A 26 10.64 15.56 -17.09
CA ASP A 26 11.02 14.45 -17.99
C ASP A 26 10.17 13.20 -17.73
N VAL A 27 9.97 12.86 -16.45
CA VAL A 27 9.13 11.73 -16.04
C VAL A 27 7.68 11.93 -16.47
N VAL A 28 7.09 13.10 -16.23
CA VAL A 28 5.71 13.41 -16.62
C VAL A 28 5.55 13.40 -18.14
N ALA A 29 6.51 13.95 -18.89
CA ALA A 29 6.52 13.90 -20.34
C ALA A 29 6.55 12.44 -20.83
N HIS A 30 7.40 11.60 -20.25
CA HIS A 30 7.45 10.17 -20.57
C HIS A 30 6.14 9.45 -20.26
N LEU A 31 5.56 9.67 -19.08
CA LEU A 31 4.26 9.09 -18.69
C LEU A 31 3.14 9.48 -19.65
N LYS A 32 3.13 10.73 -20.12
CA LYS A 32 2.16 11.21 -21.11
C LYS A 32 2.30 10.46 -22.43
N THR A 33 3.52 10.19 -22.89
CA THR A 33 3.75 9.41 -24.12
C THR A 33 3.39 7.93 -23.97
N ALA A 34 3.55 7.37 -22.76
CA ALA A 34 3.21 5.98 -22.45
C ALA A 34 1.71 5.76 -22.12
N GLY A 35 0.92 6.83 -22.09
CA GLY A 35 -0.50 6.79 -21.72
C GLY A 35 -1.37 6.00 -22.69
N SER A 36 -2.48 5.46 -22.19
CA SER A 36 -3.48 4.73 -22.97
C SER A 36 -4.89 5.16 -22.57
N GLN A 37 -5.66 5.65 -23.56
CA GLN A 37 -7.05 6.05 -23.34
C GLN A 37 -7.94 4.86 -22.95
N GLU A 38 -7.69 3.68 -23.51
CA GLU A 38 -8.40 2.46 -23.15
C GLU A 38 -8.16 2.10 -21.68
N ASN A 39 -6.90 2.11 -21.24
CA ASN A 39 -6.55 1.86 -19.84
C ASN A 39 -7.18 2.91 -18.92
N ARG A 40 -7.11 4.19 -19.30
CA ARG A 40 -7.74 5.29 -18.55
C ARG A 40 -9.25 5.08 -18.43
N ALA A 41 -9.94 4.66 -19.48
CA ALA A 41 -11.37 4.36 -19.43
C ALA A 41 -11.66 3.15 -18.51
N GLY A 42 -10.80 2.12 -18.57
CA GLY A 42 -10.91 0.93 -17.72
C GLY A 42 -10.78 1.20 -16.21
N MET A 43 -9.98 2.21 -15.82
CA MET A 43 -9.77 2.58 -14.42
C MET A 43 -11.06 2.94 -13.68
N ALA A 44 -12.02 3.58 -14.35
CA ALA A 44 -13.29 4.00 -13.74
C ALA A 44 -14.09 2.81 -13.16
N ARG A 45 -13.96 1.62 -13.78
CA ARG A 45 -14.61 0.38 -13.30
C ARG A 45 -14.12 -0.06 -11.91
N PHE A 46 -12.93 0.42 -11.52
CA PHE A 46 -12.33 0.15 -10.21
C PHE A 46 -12.52 1.31 -9.22
N GLY A 47 -13.33 2.32 -9.55
CA GLY A 47 -13.55 3.50 -8.71
C GLY A 47 -12.32 4.39 -8.56
N ILE A 48 -11.44 4.38 -9.57
CA ILE A 48 -10.29 5.28 -9.67
C ILE A 48 -10.73 6.55 -10.39
N ARG A 49 -10.35 7.73 -9.86
CA ARG A 49 -10.57 9.00 -10.56
C ARG A 49 -9.61 9.13 -11.74
N THR A 50 -10.14 9.59 -12.87
CA THR A 50 -9.40 9.62 -14.14
C THR A 50 -9.28 11.02 -14.72
N ASP A 51 -9.68 12.08 -14.00
CA ASP A 51 -9.54 13.48 -14.39
C ASP A 51 -8.08 13.84 -14.66
N ARG A 52 -7.17 13.38 -13.80
CA ARG A 52 -5.71 13.54 -13.95
C ARG A 52 -4.98 12.19 -14.02
N ALA A 53 -5.34 11.39 -15.01
CA ALA A 53 -4.65 10.12 -15.28
C ALA A 53 -4.23 10.00 -16.76
N PHE A 54 -3.04 9.47 -17.00
CA PHE A 54 -2.55 9.14 -18.34
C PHE A 54 -2.98 7.74 -18.80
N GLY A 55 -3.36 6.85 -17.88
CA GLY A 55 -3.72 5.47 -18.22
C GLY A 55 -2.53 4.51 -18.22
N VAL A 56 -1.50 4.78 -17.40
CA VAL A 56 -0.29 3.95 -17.33
C VAL A 56 -0.41 2.95 -16.19
N GLY A 57 -0.25 1.66 -16.51
CA GLY A 57 -0.32 0.58 -15.54
C GLY A 57 0.98 0.36 -14.75
N HIS A 58 0.89 -0.38 -13.65
CA HIS A 58 2.05 -0.74 -12.83
C HIS A 58 3.14 -1.52 -13.57
N THR A 59 2.80 -2.22 -14.66
CA THR A 59 3.76 -2.92 -15.52
C THR A 59 4.76 -1.97 -16.18
N VAL A 60 4.40 -0.69 -16.35
CA VAL A 60 5.29 0.36 -16.86
C VAL A 60 5.84 1.20 -15.70
N LEU A 61 5.00 1.57 -14.72
CA LEU A 61 5.41 2.42 -13.61
C LEU A 61 6.54 1.81 -12.76
N ARG A 62 6.48 0.51 -12.44
CA ARG A 62 7.49 -0.13 -11.57
C ARG A 62 8.87 -0.23 -12.24
N PRO A 63 8.99 -0.69 -13.50
CA PRO A 63 10.27 -0.60 -14.21
C PRO A 63 10.81 0.82 -14.34
N LEU A 64 9.94 1.80 -14.60
CA LEU A 64 10.33 3.20 -14.69
C LEU A 64 10.88 3.72 -13.35
N ALA A 65 10.19 3.46 -12.23
CA ALA A 65 10.65 3.81 -10.89
C ALA A 65 12.06 3.27 -10.59
N ARG A 66 12.35 2.03 -11.02
CA ARG A 66 13.69 1.42 -10.85
C ARG A 66 14.77 2.14 -11.68
N LYS A 67 14.44 2.58 -12.90
CA LYS A 67 15.38 3.27 -13.79
C LYS A 67 15.68 4.70 -13.34
N VAL A 68 14.66 5.44 -12.88
CA VAL A 68 14.85 6.81 -12.36
C VAL A 68 15.40 6.80 -10.93
N GLY A 69 15.23 5.71 -10.21
CA GLY A 69 15.77 5.57 -8.85
C GLY A 69 15.13 6.50 -7.83
N ARG A 70 15.69 6.50 -6.63
CA ARG A 70 15.21 7.26 -5.48
C ARG A 70 15.71 8.70 -5.52
N ASP A 71 14.79 9.66 -5.35
CA ASP A 71 15.09 11.09 -5.26
C ASP A 71 13.93 11.82 -4.56
N HIS A 72 14.19 12.34 -3.36
CA HIS A 72 13.21 13.04 -2.53
C HIS A 72 12.68 14.33 -3.17
N TYR A 73 13.55 15.12 -3.80
CA TYR A 73 13.15 16.39 -4.41
C TYR A 73 12.27 16.14 -5.64
N ARG A 74 12.67 15.18 -6.49
CA ARG A 74 11.85 14.77 -7.63
C ARG A 74 10.51 14.17 -7.17
N ALA A 75 10.49 13.34 -6.13
CA ALA A 75 9.25 12.77 -5.61
C ALA A 75 8.26 13.87 -5.20
N HIS A 76 8.72 14.92 -4.51
CA HIS A 76 7.88 16.07 -4.18
C HIS A 76 7.29 16.75 -5.43
N ARG A 77 8.14 17.03 -6.42
CA ARG A 77 7.74 17.69 -7.68
C ARG A 77 6.76 16.83 -8.49
N LEU A 78 6.96 15.52 -8.49
CA LEU A 78 6.03 14.56 -9.11
C LEU A 78 4.67 14.57 -8.41
N TRP A 79 4.66 14.63 -7.07
CA TRP A 79 3.43 14.72 -6.29
C TRP A 79 2.61 15.98 -6.62
N GLU A 80 3.30 17.13 -6.64
CA GLU A 80 2.72 18.45 -6.93
C GLU A 80 2.15 18.58 -8.34
N SER A 81 2.65 17.78 -9.30
CA SER A 81 2.10 17.76 -10.66
C SER A 81 0.61 17.37 -10.69
N GLY A 82 0.14 16.65 -9.67
CA GLY A 82 -1.25 16.23 -9.53
C GLY A 82 -1.67 15.11 -10.48
N TRP A 83 -0.76 14.55 -11.28
CA TRP A 83 -1.05 13.40 -12.13
C TRP A 83 -0.96 12.11 -11.33
N ARG A 84 -1.97 11.25 -11.46
CA ARG A 84 -2.09 9.95 -10.76
C ARG A 84 -0.81 9.11 -10.89
N GLU A 85 -0.35 8.89 -12.11
CA GLU A 85 0.88 8.13 -12.38
C GLU A 85 2.13 8.76 -11.76
N ALA A 86 2.20 10.10 -11.77
CA ALA A 86 3.32 10.83 -11.19
C ALA A 86 3.31 10.71 -9.67
N ARG A 87 2.14 10.79 -9.01
CA ARG A 87 1.99 10.54 -7.57
C ARG A 87 2.36 9.11 -7.17
N LEU A 88 2.01 8.11 -7.98
CA LEU A 88 2.48 6.74 -7.75
C LEU A 88 4.00 6.63 -7.86
N LEU A 89 4.61 7.24 -8.89
CA LEU A 89 6.08 7.28 -9.00
C LEU A 89 6.73 8.04 -7.85
N ALA A 90 6.14 9.15 -7.40
CA ALA A 90 6.61 9.88 -6.23
C ALA A 90 6.70 8.94 -5.04
N ALA A 91 5.61 8.22 -4.72
CA ALA A 91 5.60 7.25 -3.64
C ALA A 91 6.66 6.14 -3.78
N PHE A 92 6.85 5.61 -5.00
CA PHE A 92 7.83 4.54 -5.26
C PHE A 92 9.30 5.01 -5.21
N THR A 93 9.54 6.32 -5.37
CA THR A 93 10.89 6.89 -5.55
C THR A 93 11.28 7.87 -4.46
N ASP A 94 10.42 8.14 -3.49
CA ASP A 94 10.79 8.98 -2.37
C ASP A 94 11.78 8.27 -1.43
N ASP A 95 12.53 9.06 -0.67
CA ASP A 95 13.46 8.61 0.35
C ASP A 95 12.79 8.64 1.73
N PRO A 96 12.43 7.47 2.31
CA PRO A 96 11.75 7.43 3.61
C PRO A 96 12.57 8.07 4.74
N ALA A 97 13.90 8.19 4.60
CA ALA A 97 14.74 8.85 5.59
C ALA A 97 14.58 10.39 5.59
N LYS A 98 14.04 10.96 4.51
CA LYS A 98 13.80 12.40 4.33
C LYS A 98 12.32 12.79 4.45
N VAL A 99 11.42 11.80 4.39
CA VAL A 99 9.98 12.04 4.56
C VAL A 99 9.70 12.57 5.96
N THR A 100 8.98 13.69 6.01
CA THR A 100 8.55 14.32 7.26
C THR A 100 7.10 13.98 7.56
N ILE A 101 6.71 14.04 8.84
CA ILE A 101 5.30 13.83 9.21
C ILE A 101 4.38 14.88 8.57
N GLY A 102 4.87 16.12 8.39
CA GLY A 102 4.16 17.17 7.68
C GLY A 102 3.93 16.85 6.20
N GLN A 103 4.90 16.21 5.54
CA GLN A 103 4.71 15.70 4.18
C GLN A 103 3.63 14.61 4.15
N CYS A 104 3.67 13.64 5.08
CA CYS A 104 2.66 12.58 5.14
C CYS A 104 1.24 13.14 5.27
N ARG A 105 1.05 14.13 6.15
CA ARG A 105 -0.24 14.83 6.33
C ARG A 105 -0.67 15.57 5.06
N ARG A 106 0.24 16.28 4.39
CA ARG A 106 -0.05 16.97 3.12
C ARG A 106 -0.45 15.99 2.02
N TRP A 107 0.32 14.93 1.83
CA TRP A 107 0.00 13.89 0.84
C TRP A 107 -1.33 13.21 1.16
N ALA A 108 -1.61 12.92 2.44
CA ALA A 108 -2.87 12.33 2.85
C ALA A 108 -4.09 13.21 2.53
N ALA A 109 -3.95 14.54 2.67
CA ALA A 109 -4.99 15.47 2.29
C ALA A 109 -5.30 15.47 0.78
N ASP A 110 -4.35 15.05 -0.06
CA ASP A 110 -4.47 14.98 -1.51
C ASP A 110 -5.02 13.64 -2.04
N PHE A 111 -5.19 12.63 -1.17
CA PHE A 111 -5.63 11.30 -1.60
C PHE A 111 -7.06 11.33 -2.13
N ASP A 112 -7.22 10.81 -3.35
CA ASP A 112 -8.49 10.82 -4.09
C ASP A 112 -8.83 9.45 -4.70
N SER A 113 -8.02 8.43 -4.44
CA SER A 113 -8.23 7.06 -4.89
C SER A 113 -7.55 6.05 -3.98
N TRP A 114 -8.11 4.86 -3.93
CA TRP A 114 -7.61 3.77 -3.08
C TRP A 114 -6.22 3.27 -3.48
N GLU A 115 -5.85 3.42 -4.75
CA GLU A 115 -4.55 2.97 -5.26
C GLU A 115 -3.40 3.91 -4.91
N ILE A 116 -3.66 5.23 -4.84
CA ILE A 116 -2.67 6.20 -4.35
C ILE A 116 -2.39 5.90 -2.89
N VAL A 117 -3.45 5.66 -2.09
CA VAL A 117 -3.33 5.22 -0.70
C VAL A 117 -2.45 3.98 -0.57
N ASP A 118 -2.78 2.91 -1.32
CA ASP A 118 -2.06 1.64 -1.23
C ASP A 118 -0.61 1.77 -1.75
N GLY A 119 -0.37 2.65 -2.72
CA GLY A 119 0.95 2.95 -3.27
C GLY A 119 1.85 3.81 -2.37
N VAL A 120 1.26 4.55 -1.42
CA VAL A 120 1.97 5.39 -0.44
C VAL A 120 2.16 4.68 0.91
N ALA A 121 1.36 3.65 1.19
CA ALA A 121 1.37 2.96 2.48
C ALA A 121 2.73 2.39 2.87
N ASP A 122 3.52 1.88 1.92
CA ASP A 122 4.86 1.35 2.18
C ASP A 122 5.84 2.44 2.62
N LEU A 123 5.88 3.55 1.88
CA LEU A 123 6.69 4.73 2.19
C LEU A 123 6.37 5.26 3.59
N PHE A 124 5.09 5.42 3.91
CA PHE A 124 4.68 5.92 5.23
C PHE A 124 5.02 4.92 6.34
N VAL A 125 4.84 3.62 6.09
CA VAL A 125 5.20 2.58 7.05
C VAL A 125 6.69 2.57 7.33
N ASP A 126 7.55 2.94 6.39
CA ASP A 126 9.02 2.98 6.56
C ASP A 126 9.53 4.17 7.41
N THR A 127 8.70 5.20 7.62
CA THR A 127 9.03 6.35 8.49
C THR A 127 9.08 5.99 9.99
N PRO A 128 9.75 6.78 10.85
CA PRO A 128 9.78 6.53 12.30
C PRO A 128 8.46 6.82 13.03
N PHE A 129 7.58 7.66 12.44
CA PHE A 129 6.31 8.10 13.02
C PHE A 129 5.09 7.35 12.47
N TRP A 130 5.29 6.21 11.78
CA TRP A 130 4.21 5.44 11.16
C TRP A 130 3.08 5.04 12.14
N ARG A 131 3.41 4.78 13.41
CA ARG A 131 2.42 4.45 14.45
C ARG A 131 1.51 5.63 14.80
N GLU A 132 2.09 6.83 14.91
CA GLU A 132 1.34 8.07 15.13
C GLU A 132 0.39 8.33 13.97
N LEU A 133 0.86 8.15 12.74
CA LEU A 133 0.05 8.31 11.54
C LEU A 133 -1.14 7.33 11.47
N ILE A 134 -0.98 6.08 11.90
CA ILE A 134 -2.10 5.12 11.91
C ILE A 134 -3.22 5.61 12.82
N GLU A 135 -2.89 6.04 14.05
CA GLU A 135 -3.88 6.53 15.01
C GLU A 135 -4.56 7.81 14.51
N GLU A 136 -3.76 8.78 14.04
CA GLU A 136 -4.25 10.05 13.51
C GLU A 136 -5.18 9.82 12.31
N PHE A 137 -4.75 9.02 11.33
CA PHE A 137 -5.51 8.81 10.12
C PHE A 137 -6.76 7.95 10.34
N ALA A 138 -6.76 7.01 11.30
CA ALA A 138 -7.94 6.22 11.62
C ALA A 138 -9.08 7.12 12.14
N GLY A 139 -8.73 8.11 12.97
CA GLY A 139 -9.66 9.12 13.50
C GLY A 139 -10.21 10.08 12.45
N ASP A 140 -9.56 10.22 11.29
CA ASP A 140 -9.97 11.15 10.24
C ASP A 140 -11.31 10.75 9.59
N GLY A 141 -12.18 11.73 9.35
CA GLY A 141 -13.48 11.55 8.70
C GLY A 141 -13.40 11.30 7.19
N ARG A 142 -12.33 11.73 6.52
CA ARG A 142 -12.15 11.62 5.06
C ARG A 142 -11.85 10.18 4.68
N GLU A 143 -12.55 9.68 3.65
CA GLU A 143 -12.53 8.26 3.27
C GLU A 143 -11.13 7.72 3.00
N PHE A 144 -10.35 8.42 2.17
CA PHE A 144 -9.03 7.96 1.78
C PHE A 144 -7.98 8.17 2.86
N VAL A 145 -8.09 9.20 3.70
CA VAL A 145 -7.21 9.35 4.88
C VAL A 145 -7.42 8.18 5.83
N ARG A 146 -8.69 7.86 6.17
CA ARG A 146 -9.01 6.70 7.01
C ARG A 146 -8.56 5.38 6.39
N ARG A 147 -8.74 5.21 5.07
CA ARG A 147 -8.23 4.03 4.37
C ARG A 147 -6.73 3.87 4.60
N THR A 148 -5.96 4.96 4.57
CA THR A 148 -4.50 4.94 4.73
C THR A 148 -4.08 4.31 6.05
N ALA A 149 -4.76 4.61 7.16
CA ALA A 149 -4.44 3.99 8.45
C ALA A 149 -4.45 2.45 8.36
N PHE A 150 -5.52 1.89 7.79
CA PHE A 150 -5.68 0.43 7.71
C PHE A 150 -4.85 -0.19 6.59
N ALA A 151 -4.58 0.53 5.50
CA ALA A 151 -3.63 0.10 4.47
C ALA A 151 -2.20 0.03 5.05
N MET A 152 -1.78 1.07 5.78
CA MET A 152 -0.51 1.10 6.51
C MET A 152 -0.42 -0.04 7.52
N LEU A 153 -1.47 -0.27 8.32
CA LEU A 153 -1.49 -1.36 9.29
C LEU A 153 -1.34 -2.74 8.62
N ALA A 154 -2.06 -2.98 7.52
CA ALA A 154 -1.94 -4.20 6.73
C ALA A 154 -0.51 -4.38 6.18
N TRP A 155 0.10 -3.30 5.66
CA TRP A 155 1.46 -3.31 5.14
C TRP A 155 2.50 -3.57 6.24
N ALA A 156 2.38 -2.89 7.38
CA ALA A 156 3.24 -3.06 8.54
C ALA A 156 3.17 -4.50 9.08
N ALA A 157 1.97 -5.09 9.15
CA ALA A 157 1.80 -6.48 9.59
C ALA A 157 2.55 -7.47 8.68
N VAL A 158 2.65 -7.18 7.39
CA VAL A 158 3.42 -8.00 6.44
C VAL A 158 4.92 -7.69 6.50
N HIS A 159 5.35 -6.43 6.52
CA HIS A 159 6.72 -6.07 6.18
C HIS A 159 7.60 -5.64 7.36
N ARG A 160 7.03 -5.09 8.45
CA ARG A 160 7.79 -4.73 9.66
C ARG A 160 8.13 -5.97 10.48
N LYS A 161 8.97 -6.89 9.96
CA LYS A 161 9.23 -8.22 10.55
C LYS A 161 9.85 -8.18 11.95
N LYS A 162 10.57 -7.11 12.29
CA LYS A 162 11.22 -6.90 13.58
C LYS A 162 10.31 -6.22 14.61
N GLU A 163 9.19 -5.65 14.17
CA GLU A 163 8.23 -5.01 15.09
C GLU A 163 7.56 -6.08 15.97
N PRO A 164 7.48 -5.89 17.30
CA PRO A 164 6.88 -6.87 18.20
C PRO A 164 5.42 -7.15 17.85
N ASP A 165 5.00 -8.40 18.07
CA ASP A 165 3.58 -8.76 17.89
C ASP A 165 2.67 -7.98 18.86
N ALA A 166 3.17 -7.57 20.04
CA ALA A 166 2.46 -6.71 20.99
C ALA A 166 1.97 -5.40 20.35
N THR A 167 2.75 -4.81 19.44
CA THR A 167 2.35 -3.61 18.70
C THR A 167 1.09 -3.87 17.87
N PHE A 168 1.04 -4.99 17.14
CA PHE A 168 -0.11 -5.32 16.31
C PHE A 168 -1.33 -5.80 17.11
N LEU A 169 -1.10 -6.43 18.27
CA LEU A 169 -2.18 -6.71 19.22
C LEU A 169 -2.87 -5.42 19.68
N GLY A 170 -2.09 -4.37 19.96
CA GLY A 170 -2.59 -3.04 20.34
C GLY A 170 -3.51 -2.40 19.29
N TYR A 171 -3.40 -2.78 18.01
CA TYR A 171 -4.24 -2.26 16.93
C TYR A 171 -5.53 -3.07 16.68
N LEU A 172 -5.74 -4.23 17.32
CA LEU A 172 -6.99 -4.98 17.15
C LEU A 172 -8.23 -4.20 17.64
N PRO A 173 -8.19 -3.47 18.78
CA PRO A 173 -9.29 -2.58 19.17
C PRO A 173 -9.59 -1.49 18.14
N LEU A 174 -8.55 -0.92 17.51
CA LEU A 174 -8.72 0.10 16.47
C LEU A 174 -9.39 -0.49 15.21
N ILE A 175 -8.99 -1.69 14.78
CA ILE A 175 -9.66 -2.43 13.69
C ILE A 175 -11.13 -2.66 14.03
N GLU A 176 -11.42 -3.09 15.26
CA GLU A 176 -12.79 -3.34 15.70
C GLU A 176 -13.64 -2.06 15.71
N ALA A 177 -13.13 -0.97 16.28
CA ALA A 177 -13.82 0.32 16.39
C ALA A 177 -14.25 0.87 15.02
N HIS A 178 -13.48 0.59 13.96
CA HIS A 178 -13.77 1.04 12.60
C HIS A 178 -14.41 -0.03 11.70
N SER A 179 -14.77 -1.20 12.25
CA SER A 179 -15.35 -2.31 11.48
C SER A 179 -16.77 -2.05 10.97
N ALA A 180 -17.46 -1.06 11.53
CA ALA A 180 -18.81 -0.66 11.11
C ALA A 180 -18.83 0.41 10.01
N ASP A 181 -17.67 0.90 9.55
CA ASP A 181 -17.62 1.92 8.49
C ASP A 181 -18.14 1.37 7.15
N PRO A 182 -19.28 1.85 6.62
CA PRO A 182 -19.92 1.24 5.45
C PRO A 182 -19.22 1.56 4.13
N ARG A 183 -18.28 2.53 4.13
CA ARG A 183 -17.63 3.01 2.92
C ARG A 183 -16.74 1.91 2.34
N ASN A 184 -16.94 1.61 1.06
CA ASN A 184 -16.38 0.42 0.43
C ASN A 184 -14.86 0.37 0.51
N PHE A 185 -14.17 1.51 0.34
CA PHE A 185 -12.72 1.55 0.39
C PHE A 185 -12.18 1.45 1.82
N VAL A 186 -12.90 1.97 2.81
CA VAL A 186 -12.51 1.83 4.22
C VAL A 186 -12.71 0.40 4.70
N ARG A 187 -13.93 -0.17 4.57
CA ARG A 187 -14.20 -1.54 5.05
C ARG A 187 -13.27 -2.59 4.45
N LYS A 188 -12.88 -2.41 3.17
CA LYS A 188 -11.91 -3.30 2.50
C LYS A 188 -10.53 -3.19 3.13
N ALA A 189 -10.09 -1.99 3.51
CA ALA A 189 -8.81 -1.79 4.19
C ALA A 189 -8.85 -2.32 5.64
N VAL A 190 -9.94 -2.11 6.39
CA VAL A 190 -10.12 -2.68 7.73
C VAL A 190 -10.08 -4.22 7.70
N ASN A 191 -10.82 -4.84 6.76
CA ASN A 191 -10.74 -6.29 6.53
C ASN A 191 -9.31 -6.73 6.15
N TRP A 192 -8.65 -5.98 5.27
CA TRP A 192 -7.28 -6.29 4.88
C TRP A 192 -6.32 -6.26 6.09
N ALA A 193 -6.39 -5.23 6.93
CA ALA A 193 -5.62 -5.12 8.15
C ALA A 193 -5.85 -6.32 9.09
N LEU A 194 -7.11 -6.65 9.39
CA LEU A 194 -7.47 -7.80 10.24
C LEU A 194 -6.84 -9.10 9.73
N ARG A 195 -6.99 -9.38 8.43
CA ARG A 195 -6.46 -10.60 7.82
C ARG A 195 -4.93 -10.64 7.84
N GLN A 196 -4.25 -9.53 7.55
CA GLN A 196 -2.78 -9.52 7.58
C GLN A 196 -2.23 -9.64 9.00
N THR A 197 -2.85 -8.98 9.98
CA THR A 197 -2.50 -9.15 11.40
C THR A 197 -2.63 -10.60 11.82
N GLY A 198 -3.76 -11.26 11.55
CA GLY A 198 -3.96 -12.67 11.90
C GLY A 198 -3.08 -13.67 11.13
N LYS A 199 -2.51 -13.27 9.98
CA LYS A 199 -1.60 -14.10 9.17
C LYS A 199 -0.13 -13.92 9.54
N ARG A 200 0.19 -12.98 10.42
CA ARG A 200 1.56 -12.56 10.72
C ARG A 200 2.31 -13.58 11.57
N SER A 201 1.71 -14.07 12.65
CA SER A 201 2.32 -14.99 13.62
C SER A 201 1.25 -15.78 14.36
N LEU A 202 1.64 -16.86 15.07
CA LEU A 202 0.72 -17.60 15.93
C LEU A 202 0.16 -16.75 17.08
N ALA A 203 0.99 -15.89 17.68
CA ALA A 203 0.57 -15.02 18.79
C ALA A 203 -0.53 -14.03 18.38
N LEU A 204 -0.52 -13.57 17.12
CA LEU A 204 -1.56 -12.70 16.57
C LEU A 204 -2.73 -13.45 15.96
N HIS A 205 -2.53 -14.72 15.57
CA HIS A 205 -3.54 -15.50 14.88
C HIS A 205 -4.77 -15.72 15.75
N ALA A 206 -4.61 -16.21 16.97
CA ALA A 206 -5.75 -16.51 17.84
C ALA A 206 -6.57 -15.26 18.20
N PRO A 207 -5.98 -14.12 18.63
CA PRO A 207 -6.73 -12.89 18.89
C PRO A 207 -7.43 -12.31 17.65
N ALA A 208 -6.77 -12.32 16.48
CA ALA A 208 -7.38 -11.84 15.24
C ALA A 208 -8.53 -12.76 14.78
N LEU A 209 -8.39 -14.07 14.94
CA LEU A 209 -9.44 -15.05 14.63
C LEU A 209 -10.64 -14.86 15.56
N GLU A 210 -10.40 -14.58 16.83
CA GLU A 210 -11.47 -14.29 17.79
C GLU A 210 -12.21 -13.00 17.46
N LEU A 211 -11.49 -11.91 17.15
CA LEU A 211 -12.11 -10.69 16.63
C LEU A 211 -12.93 -10.98 15.36
N ALA A 212 -12.41 -11.76 14.42
CA ALA A 212 -13.14 -12.14 13.22
C ALA A 212 -14.45 -12.89 13.52
N ARG A 213 -14.48 -13.78 14.52
CA ARG A 213 -15.71 -14.46 14.98
C ARG A 213 -16.73 -13.49 15.54
N ARG A 214 -16.30 -12.60 16.45
CA ARG A 214 -17.18 -11.57 17.05
C ARG A 214 -17.79 -10.67 15.98
N LEU A 215 -16.96 -10.19 15.05
CA LEU A 215 -17.44 -9.39 13.92
C LEU A 215 -18.40 -10.19 13.03
N ALA A 216 -18.13 -11.47 12.75
CA ALA A 216 -19.00 -12.32 11.93
C ALA A 216 -20.39 -12.56 12.55
N ALA A 217 -20.52 -12.41 13.87
CA ALA A 217 -21.77 -12.49 14.62
C ALA A 217 -22.43 -11.11 14.84
N ALA A 218 -21.79 -10.01 14.44
CA ALA A 218 -22.29 -8.66 14.69
C ALA A 218 -23.59 -8.33 13.93
N ASN A 219 -24.43 -7.49 14.55
CA ASN A 219 -25.64 -6.99 13.93
C ASN A 219 -25.36 -6.05 12.74
N ASP A 220 -24.30 -5.26 12.82
CA ASP A 220 -23.91 -4.39 11.70
C ASP A 220 -23.49 -5.22 10.47
N ARG A 221 -24.01 -4.85 9.29
CA ARG A 221 -23.77 -5.61 8.05
C ARG A 221 -22.32 -5.51 7.57
N THR A 222 -21.66 -4.38 7.79
CA THR A 222 -20.28 -4.16 7.37
C THR A 222 -19.33 -4.94 8.25
N ALA A 223 -19.46 -4.83 9.57
CA ALA A 223 -18.71 -5.61 10.54
C ALA A 223 -18.87 -7.11 10.26
N ARG A 224 -20.10 -7.57 10.01
CA ARG A 224 -20.39 -8.96 9.66
C ARG A 224 -19.70 -9.44 8.40
N TRP A 225 -19.67 -8.60 7.36
CA TRP A 225 -18.97 -8.92 6.12
C TRP A 225 -17.46 -9.05 6.35
N ILE A 226 -16.86 -8.11 7.10
CA ILE A 226 -15.43 -8.13 7.46
C ILE A 226 -15.11 -9.41 8.24
N GLY A 227 -15.88 -9.68 9.30
CA GLY A 227 -15.69 -10.84 10.15
C GLY A 227 -15.80 -12.16 9.40
N LYS A 228 -16.83 -12.32 8.55
CA LYS A 228 -17.01 -13.53 7.74
C LYS A 228 -15.86 -13.76 6.75
N ASP A 229 -15.40 -12.71 6.05
CA ASP A 229 -14.28 -12.84 5.12
C ASP A 229 -12.97 -13.19 5.84
N ALA A 230 -12.68 -12.48 6.93
CA ALA A 230 -11.49 -12.72 7.73
C ALA A 230 -11.50 -14.10 8.38
N LEU A 231 -12.63 -14.52 8.96
CA LEU A 231 -12.80 -15.84 9.57
C LEU A 231 -12.54 -16.95 8.55
N ARG A 232 -13.13 -16.84 7.35
CA ARG A 232 -12.91 -17.80 6.26
C ARG A 232 -11.44 -17.93 5.90
N GLU A 233 -10.73 -16.82 5.72
CA GLU A 233 -9.31 -16.86 5.32
C GLU A 233 -8.39 -17.32 6.45
N LEU A 234 -8.64 -16.88 7.69
CA LEU A 234 -7.82 -17.23 8.84
C LEU A 234 -8.03 -18.69 9.26
N SER A 235 -9.24 -19.24 9.14
CA SER A 235 -9.51 -20.66 9.43
C SER A 235 -9.14 -21.62 8.29
N ALA A 236 -8.77 -21.12 7.11
CA ALA A 236 -8.40 -22.00 5.99
C ALA A 236 -7.15 -22.83 6.34
N ALA A 237 -7.19 -24.15 6.09
CA ALA A 237 -6.10 -25.09 6.42
C ALA A 237 -4.74 -24.59 5.92
N LYS A 238 -4.66 -24.16 4.66
CA LYS A 238 -3.46 -23.57 4.05
C LYS A 238 -2.92 -22.35 4.82
N THR A 239 -3.80 -21.52 5.39
CA THR A 239 -3.39 -20.37 6.19
C THR A 239 -2.81 -20.83 7.52
N VAL A 240 -3.50 -21.72 8.22
CA VAL A 240 -3.08 -22.27 9.53
C VAL A 240 -1.73 -22.99 9.39
N GLU A 241 -1.60 -23.88 8.41
CA GLU A 241 -0.35 -24.60 8.11
C GLU A 241 0.82 -23.65 7.85
N ARG A 242 0.60 -22.60 7.04
CA ARG A 242 1.65 -21.61 6.73
C ARG A 242 2.09 -20.85 7.98
N ILE A 243 1.17 -20.50 8.88
CA ILE A 243 1.50 -19.78 10.12
C ILE A 243 2.26 -20.71 11.07
N ALA A 244 1.81 -21.95 11.23
CA ALA A 244 2.50 -22.97 12.04
C ALA A 244 3.93 -23.23 11.54
N ALA A 245 4.11 -23.44 10.23
CA ALA A 245 5.43 -23.64 9.63
C ALA A 245 6.37 -22.45 9.85
N LYS A 246 5.84 -21.22 9.86
CA LYS A 246 6.63 -20.01 10.15
C LYS A 246 7.08 -19.98 11.62
N ALA A 247 6.21 -20.41 12.54
CA ALA A 247 6.55 -20.47 13.96
C ALA A 247 7.62 -21.53 14.26
N SER A 248 7.52 -22.72 13.68
CA SER A 248 8.55 -23.77 13.82
C SER A 248 9.92 -23.27 13.35
N LYS A 249 9.99 -22.63 12.18
CA LYS A 249 11.24 -22.03 11.66
C LYS A 249 11.82 -20.97 12.59
N ALA A 250 10.98 -20.13 13.20
CA ALA A 250 11.42 -19.13 14.14
C ALA A 250 11.96 -19.75 15.45
N GLY A 251 11.32 -20.81 15.95
CA GLY A 251 11.78 -21.57 17.11
C GLY A 251 13.17 -22.20 16.89
N TYR A 252 13.35 -22.91 15.76
CA TYR A 252 14.65 -23.48 15.40
C TYR A 252 15.77 -22.44 15.29
N ALA A 253 15.48 -21.27 14.70
CA ALA A 253 16.46 -20.20 14.59
C ALA A 253 16.85 -19.61 15.95
N ALA A 254 15.89 -19.48 16.89
CA ALA A 254 16.15 -18.99 18.23
C ALA A 254 16.99 -19.98 19.06
N GLU A 255 16.69 -21.28 18.96
CA GLU A 255 17.44 -22.35 19.64
C GLU A 255 18.89 -22.45 19.12
N ALA A 256 19.08 -22.37 17.81
CA ALA A 256 20.41 -22.35 17.20
C ALA A 256 21.25 -21.14 17.64
N ALA A 257 20.63 -19.96 17.75
CA ALA A 257 21.30 -18.75 18.22
C ALA A 257 21.68 -18.82 19.72
N ALA A 258 20.82 -19.41 20.55
CA ALA A 258 21.09 -19.61 21.97
C ALA A 258 22.25 -20.60 22.20
N SER A 259 22.26 -21.72 21.48
CA SER A 259 23.34 -22.71 21.55
C SER A 259 24.70 -22.13 21.16
N PHE A 260 24.75 -21.25 20.14
CA PHE A 260 25.99 -20.60 19.69
C PHE A 260 26.54 -19.55 20.67
N SER A 261 25.68 -18.99 21.53
CA SER A 261 26.07 -18.01 22.55
C SER A 261 26.57 -18.65 23.86
N ILE A 262 26.27 -19.93 24.10
CA ILE A 262 26.73 -20.67 25.29
C ILE A 262 28.13 -21.27 25.07
N THR A 263 28.57 -21.41 23.81
CA THR A 263 29.88 -22.00 23.44
C THR A 263 30.97 -20.95 23.16
N ARG A 264 30.75 -19.68 23.51
CA ARG A 264 31.75 -18.59 23.45
C ARG A 264 31.91 -17.97 24.82
#